data_AF-A0A531KBW4-F1
#
_entry.id   AF-A0A531KBW4-F1
#
_cell.length_a   1.000
_cell.length_b   1.000
_cell.length_c   1.000
_cell.angle_alpha   90.00
_cell.angle_beta   90.00
_cell.angle_gamma   90.00
#
_symmetry.space_group_name_H-M   'P 1'
#
loop_
_entity.id
_entity.type
_entity.pdbx_description
1 polymer ?
#
loop_
_entity_poly.entity_id
_entity_poly.type
_entity_poly.pdbx_seq_one_letter_code
_entity_poly.pdbx_strand_id
1 'polypeptide(L)'
;ARAIAQSDDTRQLTALAIAATRADIICMQEVDNIEALKAFEHGYLFKMVGHGYRQKYTTAGNDSRGIDVAVMMRNETAQGQPIEFVRMTSHAYVTFEQFGLHTPELATFGHQANHRIFRRDCLEIDLTVGGVPLTLYL
;
A
#
# COMPACT_ATOMS: atom_id res chain seq x y z
N ALA A 1 8.39 8.78 -26.82
CA ALA A 1 8.82 7.39 -27.08
C ALA A 1 9.74 6.85 -25.98
N ARG A 2 10.88 7.48 -25.69
CA ARG A 2 11.89 6.95 -24.73
C ARG A 2 11.46 6.90 -23.26
N ALA A 3 10.76 7.92 -22.76
CA ALA A 3 10.25 7.94 -21.37
C ALA A 3 9.14 6.91 -21.10
N ILE A 4 8.32 6.63 -22.12
CA ILE A 4 7.25 5.62 -22.04
C ILE A 4 7.86 4.22 -21.95
N ALA A 5 8.88 3.93 -22.77
CA ALA A 5 9.60 2.65 -22.73
C ALA A 5 10.27 2.41 -21.36
N GLN A 6 10.94 3.43 -20.80
CA GLN A 6 11.61 3.30 -19.49
C GLN A 6 10.60 3.10 -18.33
N SER A 7 9.43 3.75 -18.40
CA SER A 7 8.35 3.52 -17.45
C SER A 7 7.77 2.10 -17.55
N ASP A 8 7.71 1.54 -18.75
CA ASP A 8 7.23 0.18 -19.01
C ASP A 8 8.21 -0.87 -18.47
N ASP A 9 9.51 -0.70 -18.76
CA ASP A 9 10.59 -1.54 -18.25
C ASP A 9 10.60 -1.58 -16.71
N THR A 10 10.42 -0.43 -16.07
CA THR A 10 10.39 -0.32 -14.60
C THR A 10 9.20 -1.08 -14.01
N ARG A 11 8.01 -0.97 -14.62
CA ARG A 11 6.82 -1.73 -14.20
C ARG A 11 7.03 -3.23 -14.38
N GLN A 12 7.62 -3.64 -15.49
CA GLN A 12 7.91 -5.05 -15.74
C GLN A 12 8.91 -5.62 -14.73
N LEU A 13 9.97 -4.89 -14.38
CA LEU A 13 10.92 -5.30 -13.35
C LEU A 13 10.27 -5.40 -11.97
N THR A 14 9.43 -4.42 -11.59
CA THR A 14 8.66 -4.50 -10.34
C THR A 14 7.73 -5.71 -10.33
N ALA A 15 7.06 -6.01 -11.44
CA ALA A 15 6.19 -7.17 -11.54
C ALA A 15 6.96 -8.50 -11.42
N LEU A 16 8.15 -8.60 -12.04
CA LEU A 16 9.03 -9.77 -11.88
C LEU A 16 9.51 -9.94 -10.45
N ALA A 17 9.90 -8.84 -9.79
CA ALA A 17 10.31 -8.87 -8.39
C ALA A 17 9.17 -9.37 -7.49
N ILE A 18 7.96 -8.82 -7.66
CA ILE A 18 6.76 -9.28 -6.96
C ILE A 18 6.49 -10.76 -7.25
N ALA A 19 6.50 -11.19 -8.52
CA ALA A 19 6.25 -12.57 -8.91
C ALA A 19 7.23 -13.55 -8.27
N ALA A 20 8.51 -13.17 -8.16
CA ALA A 20 9.55 -13.98 -7.53
C ALA A 20 9.31 -14.19 -6.02
N THR A 21 8.67 -13.24 -5.32
CA THR A 21 8.35 -13.40 -3.89
C THR A 21 7.30 -14.48 -3.63
N ARG A 22 6.43 -14.76 -4.61
CA ARG A 22 5.23 -15.59 -4.44
C ARG A 22 4.35 -15.16 -3.26
N ALA A 23 4.36 -13.87 -2.93
CA ALA A 23 3.56 -13.35 -1.83
C ALA A 23 2.05 -13.56 -2.07
N ASP A 24 1.31 -13.78 -0.98
CA ASP A 24 -0.15 -13.81 -1.00
C ASP A 24 -0.75 -12.42 -0.71
N ILE A 25 0.01 -11.59 0.01
CA ILE A 25 -0.32 -10.22 0.40
C ILE A 25 0.88 -9.32 0.05
N ILE A 26 0.64 -8.22 -0.66
CA ILE A 26 1.66 -7.24 -1.06
C ILE A 26 1.26 -5.87 -0.53
N CYS A 27 2.16 -5.25 0.25
CA CYS A 27 2.08 -3.84 0.62
C CYS A 27 2.93 -3.00 -0.33
N MET A 28 2.40 -1.86 -0.77
CA MET A 28 3.00 -1.00 -1.78
C MET A 28 2.99 0.46 -1.33
N GLN A 29 3.99 1.20 -1.79
CA GLN A 29 4.05 2.66 -1.66
C GLN A 29 4.18 3.29 -3.03
N GLU A 30 3.89 4.59 -3.11
CA GLU A 30 3.95 5.39 -4.34
C GLU A 30 2.92 4.95 -5.39
N VAL A 31 1.73 4.57 -4.94
CA VAL A 31 0.64 4.10 -5.81
C VAL A 31 -0.21 5.29 -6.26
N ASP A 32 -0.26 5.56 -7.56
CA ASP A 32 -0.97 6.73 -8.12
C ASP A 32 -2.47 6.75 -7.80
N ASN A 33 -3.14 5.61 -7.94
CA ASN A 33 -4.56 5.41 -7.59
C ASN A 33 -4.96 3.95 -7.81
N ILE A 34 -6.18 3.61 -7.40
CA ILE A 34 -6.73 2.25 -7.54
C ILE A 34 -6.81 1.77 -9.00
N GLU A 35 -7.04 2.66 -9.97
CA GLU A 35 -7.14 2.28 -11.39
C GLU A 35 -5.77 1.97 -11.99
N ALA A 36 -4.75 2.75 -11.66
CA ALA A 36 -3.37 2.45 -11.99
C ALA A 36 -2.92 1.11 -11.39
N LEU A 37 -3.31 0.83 -10.14
CA LEU A 37 -3.01 -0.43 -9.47
C LEU A 37 -3.69 -1.63 -10.14
N LYS A 38 -4.96 -1.49 -10.54
CA LYS A 38 -5.69 -2.51 -11.33
C LYS A 38 -5.04 -2.75 -12.68
N ALA A 39 -4.66 -1.67 -13.38
CA ALA A 39 -3.99 -1.76 -14.68
C ALA A 39 -2.63 -2.43 -14.58
N PHE A 40 -1.84 -2.11 -13.55
CA PHE A 40 -0.56 -2.76 -13.27
C PHE A 40 -0.73 -4.26 -13.00
N GLU A 41 -1.66 -4.63 -12.12
CA GLU A 41 -1.91 -6.03 -11.78
C GLU A 41 -2.37 -6.83 -13.00
N HIS A 42 -3.34 -6.32 -13.76
CA HIS A 42 -3.83 -7.00 -14.96
C HIS A 42 -2.78 -7.06 -16.09
N GLY A 43 -2.05 -5.96 -16.29
CA GLY A 43 -1.10 -5.81 -17.40
C GLY A 43 0.18 -6.63 -17.25
N TYR A 44 0.68 -6.75 -16.01
CA TYR A 44 2.00 -7.35 -15.72
C TYR A 44 1.92 -8.55 -14.76
N LEU A 45 1.23 -8.45 -13.62
CA LEU A 45 1.24 -9.52 -12.61
C LEU A 45 0.37 -10.72 -13.00
N PHE A 46 -0.88 -10.49 -13.43
CA PHE A 46 -1.83 -11.56 -13.75
C PHE A 46 -1.26 -12.52 -14.80
N LYS A 47 -0.60 -11.96 -15.82
CA LYS A 47 0.04 -12.71 -16.90
C LYS A 47 1.23 -13.55 -16.42
N MET A 48 2.00 -13.06 -15.45
CA MET A 48 3.18 -13.76 -14.93
C MET A 48 2.83 -14.84 -13.92
N VAL A 49 1.87 -14.56 -13.02
CA VAL A 49 1.63 -15.40 -11.85
C VAL A 49 0.44 -16.36 -12.04
N GLY A 50 -0.35 -16.19 -13.11
CA GLY A 50 -1.47 -17.06 -13.48
C GLY A 50 -2.70 -16.97 -12.57
N HIS A 51 -2.54 -16.40 -11.38
CA HIS A 51 -3.59 -16.12 -10.40
C HIS A 51 -3.42 -14.69 -9.90
N GLY A 52 -4.46 -13.87 -10.08
CA GLY A 52 -4.43 -12.44 -9.78
C GLY A 52 -4.62 -12.10 -8.31
N TYR A 53 -4.20 -10.90 -7.93
CA TYR A 53 -4.52 -10.30 -6.63
C TYR A 53 -5.90 -9.68 -6.71
N ARG A 54 -6.91 -10.42 -6.25
CA ARG A 54 -8.32 -10.07 -6.45
C ARG A 54 -8.78 -8.93 -5.55
N GLN A 55 -8.19 -8.81 -4.37
CA GLN A 55 -8.52 -7.78 -3.40
C GLN A 55 -7.48 -6.67 -3.48
N LYS A 56 -7.92 -5.42 -3.57
CA LYS A 56 -7.03 -4.25 -3.71
C LYS A 56 -7.62 -3.09 -2.92
N TYR A 57 -6.83 -2.53 -2.01
CA TYR A 57 -7.25 -1.43 -1.15
C TYR A 57 -6.19 -0.32 -1.13
N THR A 58 -6.67 0.92 -1.25
CA THR A 58 -5.88 2.15 -1.14
C THR A 58 -6.84 3.25 -0.71
N THR A 59 -6.31 4.30 -0.09
CA THR A 59 -7.05 5.52 0.22
C THR A 59 -6.13 6.72 -0.01
N ALA A 60 -6.73 7.89 -0.25
CA ALA A 60 -5.96 9.12 -0.45
C ALA A 60 -5.25 9.53 0.85
N GLY A 61 -3.94 9.72 0.79
CA GLY A 61 -3.09 10.22 1.86
C GLY A 61 -2.73 11.70 1.70
N ASN A 62 -1.61 12.09 2.30
CA ASN A 62 -1.15 13.48 2.36
C ASN A 62 -0.08 13.86 1.32
N ASP A 63 0.29 12.97 0.38
CA ASP A 63 1.38 13.27 -0.56
C ASP A 63 0.85 14.22 -1.65
N SER A 64 1.51 15.37 -1.80
CA SER A 64 1.10 16.41 -2.76
C SER A 64 1.15 15.96 -4.22
N ARG A 65 1.85 14.86 -4.53
CA ARG A 65 1.89 14.26 -5.86
C ARG A 65 0.66 13.36 -6.14
N GLY A 66 -0.15 13.07 -5.11
CA GLY A 66 -1.29 12.17 -5.21
C GLY A 66 -0.89 10.70 -5.29
N ILE A 67 0.19 10.31 -4.61
CA ILE A 67 0.65 8.92 -4.58
C ILE A 67 0.57 8.34 -3.17
N ASP A 68 -0.10 7.21 -3.05
CA ASP A 68 -0.58 6.65 -1.79
C ASP A 68 0.13 5.34 -1.43
N VAL A 69 -0.30 4.76 -0.31
CA VAL A 69 0.04 3.39 0.10
C VAL A 69 -1.12 2.47 -0.28
N ALA A 70 -0.81 1.23 -0.65
CA ALA A 70 -1.83 0.26 -1.03
C ALA A 70 -1.50 -1.15 -0.59
N VAL A 71 -2.53 -1.99 -0.51
CA VAL A 71 -2.39 -3.43 -0.31
C VAL A 71 -3.11 -4.19 -1.43
N MET A 72 -2.48 -5.25 -1.93
CA MET A 72 -3.07 -6.22 -2.86
C MET A 72 -3.00 -7.62 -2.26
N MET A 73 -4.09 -8.38 -2.35
CA MET A 73 -4.19 -9.72 -1.75
C MET A 73 -4.88 -10.70 -2.68
N ARG A 74 -4.45 -11.96 -2.61
CA ARG A 74 -5.19 -13.10 -3.16
C ARG A 74 -6.44 -13.36 -2.30
N ASN A 75 -7.35 -14.17 -2.81
CA ASN A 75 -8.49 -14.65 -2.00
C ASN A 75 -8.08 -15.76 -1.03
N GLU A 76 -7.02 -16.50 -1.37
CA GLU A 76 -6.51 -17.62 -0.60
C GLU A 76 -4.98 -17.58 -0.62
N THR A 77 -4.35 -18.08 0.44
CA THR A 77 -2.90 -18.30 0.48
C THR A 77 -2.49 -19.41 -0.49
N ALA A 78 -1.18 -19.55 -0.71
CA ALA A 78 -0.64 -20.67 -1.49
C ALA A 78 -1.02 -22.07 -0.94
N GLN A 79 -1.42 -22.15 0.34
CA GLN A 79 -1.88 -23.38 0.99
C GLN A 79 -3.41 -23.52 1.04
N GLY A 80 -4.16 -22.63 0.39
CA GLY A 80 -5.63 -22.68 0.31
C GLY A 80 -6.35 -22.15 1.54
N GLN A 81 -5.68 -21.36 2.40
CA GLN A 81 -6.36 -20.70 3.51
C GLN A 81 -7.01 -19.41 3.02
N PRO A 82 -8.29 -19.12 3.36
CA PRO A 82 -8.94 -17.88 2.96
C PRO A 82 -8.24 -16.65 3.55
N ILE A 83 -8.11 -15.60 2.75
CA ILE A 83 -7.67 -14.27 3.16
C ILE A 83 -8.88 -13.35 3.09
N GLU A 84 -9.37 -12.91 4.23
CA GLU A 84 -10.59 -12.10 4.33
C GLU A 84 -10.26 -10.71 4.86
N PHE A 85 -10.73 -9.69 4.13
CA PHE A 85 -10.67 -8.32 4.59
C PHE A 85 -11.68 -8.07 5.71
N VAL A 86 -11.23 -7.49 6.81
CA VAL A 86 -12.10 -7.15 7.95
C VAL A 86 -12.37 -5.66 7.99
N ARG A 87 -11.31 -4.84 8.04
CA ARG A 87 -11.42 -3.39 8.21
C ARG A 87 -10.22 -2.68 7.63
N MET A 88 -10.43 -1.43 7.22
CA MET A 88 -9.39 -0.48 6.84
C MET A 88 -9.57 0.80 7.64
N THR A 89 -8.48 1.31 8.22
CA THR A 89 -8.45 2.59 8.95
C THR A 89 -7.31 3.46 8.47
N SER A 90 -7.66 4.66 8.01
CA SER A 90 -6.68 5.67 7.61
C SER A 90 -6.23 6.47 8.84
N HIS A 91 -4.94 6.72 8.94
CA HIS A 91 -4.33 7.59 9.94
C HIS A 91 -3.77 8.88 9.33
N ALA A 92 -4.11 9.19 8.07
CA ALA A 92 -3.61 10.36 7.35
C ALA A 92 -3.86 11.67 8.11
N TYR A 93 -4.93 11.76 8.88
CA TYR A 93 -5.29 12.96 9.63
C TYR A 93 -4.60 13.11 10.98
N VAL A 94 -3.84 12.10 11.43
CA VAL A 94 -3.19 12.10 12.75
C VAL A 94 -2.13 13.19 12.83
N THR A 95 -2.17 13.98 13.90
CA THR A 95 -1.22 15.05 14.19
C THR A 95 -0.19 14.68 15.27
N PHE A 96 0.89 15.46 15.38
CA PHE A 96 1.88 15.26 16.44
C PHE A 96 1.25 15.34 17.84
N GLU A 97 0.32 16.29 18.06
CA GLU A 97 -0.37 16.47 19.33
C GLU A 97 -1.21 15.24 19.72
N GLN A 98 -1.95 14.67 18.78
CA GLN A 98 -2.84 13.54 19.06
C GLN A 98 -2.11 12.31 19.59
N PHE A 99 -0.84 12.11 19.17
CA PHE A 99 0.00 11.03 19.66
C PHE A 99 1.05 11.47 20.70
N GLY A 100 1.03 12.74 21.13
CA GLY A 100 2.01 13.27 22.08
C GLY A 100 3.45 13.24 21.55
N LEU A 101 3.62 13.37 20.24
CA LEU A 101 4.90 13.28 19.53
C LEU A 101 5.56 14.64 19.27
N HIS A 102 4.91 15.75 19.62
CA HIS A 102 5.49 17.09 19.41
C HIS A 102 6.57 17.37 20.48
N THR A 103 7.82 17.49 20.06
CA THR A 103 8.95 17.78 20.96
C THR A 103 9.55 19.18 20.69
N PRO A 104 10.30 19.75 21.65
CA PRO A 104 11.02 21.00 21.42
C PRO A 104 11.95 20.94 20.19
N GLU A 105 12.61 19.79 19.96
CA GLU A 105 13.47 19.59 18.79
C GLU A 105 12.68 19.71 17.49
N LEU A 106 11.51 19.05 17.39
CA LEU A 106 10.64 19.18 16.23
C LEU A 106 10.15 20.62 16.02
N ALA A 107 9.89 21.35 17.11
CA ALA A 107 9.54 22.77 17.05
C ALA A 107 10.69 23.61 16.46
N THR A 108 11.96 23.30 16.78
CA THR A 108 13.12 24.00 16.17
C THR A 108 13.25 23.76 14.66
N PHE A 109 12.73 22.63 14.15
CA PHE A 109 12.65 22.34 12.71
C PHE A 109 11.38 22.91 12.04
N GLY A 110 10.57 23.69 12.78
CA GLY A 110 9.37 24.33 12.25
C GLY A 110 8.12 23.44 12.20
N HIS A 111 8.15 22.26 12.83
CA HIS A 111 6.94 21.44 12.98
C HIS A 111 6.05 22.00 14.08
N GLN A 112 4.76 22.19 13.77
CA GLN A 112 3.72 22.58 14.74
C GLN A 112 3.00 21.34 15.27
N ALA A 113 2.44 21.43 16.47
CA ALA A 113 1.76 20.31 17.12
C ALA A 113 0.55 19.78 16.33
N ASN A 114 -0.14 20.66 15.59
CA ASN A 114 -1.27 20.33 14.71
C ASN A 114 -0.85 19.83 13.31
N HIS A 115 0.45 19.76 12.99
CA HIS A 115 0.89 19.19 11.72
C HIS A 115 0.66 17.68 11.73
N ARG A 116 0.25 17.16 10.56
CA ARG A 116 0.08 15.73 10.33
C ARG A 116 1.42 15.00 10.36
N ILE A 117 1.45 13.79 10.92
CA ILE A 117 2.70 13.03 11.10
C ILE A 117 3.06 12.18 9.87
N PHE A 118 2.06 11.74 9.10
CA PHE A 118 2.29 10.89 7.92
C PHE A 118 2.31 11.73 6.64
N ARG A 119 3.36 11.55 5.84
CA ARG A 119 3.48 12.21 4.52
C ARG A 119 2.56 11.62 3.46
N ARG A 120 2.18 10.34 3.60
CA ARG A 120 1.11 9.67 2.85
C ARG A 120 -0.02 9.36 3.83
N ASP A 121 -0.14 8.10 4.19
CA ASP A 121 -0.99 7.57 5.24
C ASP A 121 -0.15 6.60 6.08
N CYS A 122 -0.69 6.14 7.20
CA CYS A 122 -0.37 4.86 7.80
C CYS A 122 -1.66 4.05 7.78
N LEU A 123 -1.80 3.23 6.73
CA LEU A 123 -3.03 2.49 6.50
C LEU A 123 -3.00 1.23 7.37
N GLU A 124 -3.94 1.17 8.31
CA GLU A 124 -4.16 -0.01 9.15
C GLU A 124 -5.19 -0.91 8.46
N ILE A 125 -4.76 -2.12 8.13
CA ILE A 125 -5.58 -3.13 7.46
C ILE A 125 -5.70 -4.35 8.38
N ASP A 126 -6.92 -4.62 8.83
CA ASP A 126 -7.26 -5.83 9.56
C ASP A 126 -7.74 -6.90 8.59
N LEU A 127 -7.18 -8.09 8.72
CA LEU A 127 -7.45 -9.27 7.90
C LEU A 127 -7.64 -10.49 8.80
N THR A 128 -8.25 -11.53 8.25
CA THR A 128 -8.07 -12.91 8.72
C THR A 128 -7.36 -13.74 7.66
N VAL A 129 -6.47 -14.64 8.09
CA VAL A 129 -5.85 -15.66 7.24
C VAL A 129 -6.16 -17.02 7.84
N GLY A 130 -7.00 -17.81 7.19
CA GLY A 130 -7.50 -19.07 7.75
C GLY A 130 -8.21 -18.88 9.10
N GLY A 131 -8.88 -17.73 9.30
CA GLY A 131 -9.51 -17.35 10.56
C GLY A 131 -8.57 -16.78 11.63
N VAL A 132 -7.26 -16.71 11.38
CA VAL A 132 -6.29 -16.11 12.31
C VAL A 132 -6.19 -14.60 12.02
N PRO A 133 -6.34 -13.71 13.01
CA PRO A 133 -6.27 -12.28 12.79
C PRO A 133 -4.84 -11.81 12.46
N LEU A 134 -4.74 -10.90 11.49
CA LEU A 134 -3.51 -10.22 11.08
C LEU A 134 -3.81 -8.73 10.86
N THR A 135 -3.05 -7.85 11.51
CA THR A 135 -3.12 -6.40 11.28
C THR A 135 -1.83 -5.94 10.60
N LEU A 136 -1.97 -5.21 9.50
CA LEU A 136 -0.87 -4.62 8.74
C LEU A 136 -0.92 -3.09 8.90
N TYR A 137 0.25 -2.50 9.11
CA TYR A 137 0.47 -1.04 9.07
C TYR A 137 1.41 -0.74 7.91
N LEU A 138 0.96 0.04 6.94
CA LEU A 138 1.70 0.36 5.70
C LEU A 138 1.67 1.86 5.38
#